data_AF-A0A4P9XWJ9-F1
#
_entry.id   AF-A0A4P9XWJ9-F1
#
_cell.length_a   1.000
_cell.length_b   1.000
_cell.length_c   1.000
_cell.angle_alpha   90.00
_cell.angle_beta   90.00
_cell.angle_gamma   90.00
#
_symmetry.space_group_name_H-M   'P 1'
#
loop_
_entity.id
_entity.type
_entity.pdbx_description
1 polymer ?
#
loop_
_entity_poly.entity_id
_entity_poly.type
_entity_poly.pdbx_seq_one_letter_code
_entity_poly.pdbx_strand_id
1 'polypeptide(L)'
;MRFSSQFCIATLAGLALVGPFAEAAPQMPGASTKSATKVGPAVLNVINNDMFELHPEFKIKVPYGTQPSISRNAQGLAEHIVITNDKKRAVREVEVDYWADEGLVLVNFSKYSPDGLAFQGSKQLAVRFSSLDGLPEYYEIFNEDGTKMQLTVDYDEHGENGEMYIKHEFGHSAGTLKDTKPWNMDSIERAMVLPKNHHLCHGSLLAYVERLRTCMSCLQKLWHERFTLQFPQSDDKEREWLRHCRRVYQGRAHRKEAASGTPTLHSKVQLDWFDVYSQLASNRTPHFTSRHAPFALVT
;
A
#
# COMPACT_ATOMS: atom_id res chain seq x y z
N MET A 1 -38.53 29.49 15.41
CA MET A 1 -39.41 28.61 14.61
C MET A 1 -39.01 27.17 14.91
N ARG A 2 -39.94 26.36 15.43
CA ARG A 2 -39.73 24.96 15.79
C ARG A 2 -40.36 24.10 14.71
N PHE A 3 -39.59 23.25 14.03
CA PHE A 3 -40.11 22.24 13.11
C PHE A 3 -40.18 20.90 13.84
N SER A 4 -41.40 20.53 14.20
CA SER A 4 -41.79 19.19 14.62
C SER A 4 -42.00 18.33 13.37
N SER A 5 -41.13 17.33 13.16
CA SER A 5 -41.29 16.30 12.13
C SER A 5 -41.95 15.07 12.75
N GLN A 6 -43.08 14.68 12.17
CA GLN A 6 -43.92 13.56 12.61
C GLN A 6 -43.41 12.24 12.01
N PHE A 7 -43.43 11.22 12.86
CA PHE A 7 -43.25 9.82 12.54
C PHE A 7 -44.34 9.33 11.57
N CYS A 8 -43.93 8.69 10.47
CA CYS A 8 -44.78 7.75 9.71
C CYS A 8 -44.15 6.37 9.78
N ILE A 9 -44.71 5.50 10.63
CA ILE A 9 -44.42 4.07 10.66
C ILE A 9 -45.34 3.41 9.64
N ALA A 10 -44.78 2.89 8.54
CA ALA A 10 -45.50 2.03 7.62
C ALA A 10 -45.27 0.57 8.01
N THR A 11 -46.30 -0.04 8.59
CA THR A 11 -46.42 -1.49 8.79
C THR A 11 -46.57 -2.21 7.45
N LEU A 12 -45.57 -3.04 7.10
CA LEU A 12 -45.65 -4.00 5.99
C LEU A 12 -45.91 -5.39 6.58
N ALA A 13 -47.12 -5.89 6.36
CA ALA A 13 -47.54 -7.24 6.70
C ALA A 13 -47.45 -8.16 5.48
N GLY A 14 -46.73 -9.28 5.66
CA GLY A 14 -47.12 -10.62 5.21
C GLY A 14 -47.05 -10.97 3.72
N LEU A 15 -46.14 -11.88 3.39
CA LEU A 15 -46.46 -13.12 2.64
C LEU A 15 -45.29 -14.09 2.73
N ALA A 16 -45.44 -15.12 3.56
CA ALA A 16 -44.54 -16.26 3.62
C ALA A 16 -44.94 -17.27 2.53
N LEU A 17 -44.10 -17.41 1.51
CA LEU A 17 -44.16 -18.51 0.56
C LEU A 17 -43.23 -19.62 1.04
N VAL A 18 -43.79 -20.66 1.63
CA VAL A 18 -43.10 -21.92 1.91
C VAL A 18 -43.16 -22.77 0.65
N GLY A 19 -42.08 -22.78 -0.13
CA GLY A 19 -41.87 -23.72 -1.22
C GLY A 19 -41.14 -24.98 -0.73
N PRO A 20 -41.40 -26.17 -1.30
CA PRO A 20 -40.68 -27.39 -0.96
C PRO A 20 -39.24 -27.32 -1.49
N PHE A 21 -38.26 -27.46 -0.59
CA PHE A 21 -36.86 -27.67 -0.97
C PHE A 21 -36.72 -29.08 -1.54
N ALA A 22 -36.68 -29.18 -2.86
CA ALA A 22 -36.11 -30.34 -3.53
C ALA A 22 -34.58 -30.27 -3.40
N GLU A 23 -34.03 -31.26 -2.71
CA GLU A 23 -32.61 -31.47 -2.46
C GLU A 23 -31.91 -31.83 -3.78
N ALA A 24 -31.51 -30.81 -4.53
CA ALA A 24 -30.59 -30.98 -5.66
C ALA A 24 -29.17 -31.08 -5.09
N ALA A 25 -28.54 -32.23 -5.26
CA ALA A 25 -27.13 -32.43 -4.93
C ALA A 25 -26.28 -31.31 -5.57
N PRO A 26 -25.32 -30.71 -4.84
CA PRO A 26 -24.46 -29.68 -5.39
C PRO A 26 -23.61 -30.29 -6.50
N GLN A 27 -23.96 -29.98 -7.76
CA GLN A 27 -23.04 -30.15 -8.86
C GLN A 27 -21.87 -29.21 -8.60
N MET A 28 -20.72 -29.78 -8.25
CA MET A 28 -19.47 -29.03 -8.17
C MET A 28 -19.28 -28.36 -9.54
N PRO A 29 -19.25 -27.02 -9.62
CA PRO A 29 -19.04 -26.34 -10.87
C PRO A 29 -17.67 -26.78 -11.39
N GLY A 30 -17.68 -27.60 -12.44
CA GLY A 30 -16.48 -27.98 -13.15
C GLY A 30 -15.73 -26.71 -13.51
N ALA A 31 -14.44 -26.67 -13.18
CA ALA A 31 -13.57 -25.53 -13.44
C ALA A 31 -13.69 -25.14 -14.91
N SER A 32 -14.51 -24.14 -15.19
CA SER A 32 -14.65 -23.57 -16.51
C SER A 32 -13.35 -22.83 -16.76
N THR A 33 -12.45 -23.47 -17.50
CA THR A 33 -11.27 -22.82 -18.09
C THR A 33 -11.77 -21.81 -19.12
N LYS A 34 -12.27 -20.67 -18.63
CA LYS A 34 -12.59 -19.52 -19.46
C LYS A 34 -11.30 -19.11 -20.15
N SER A 35 -11.23 -19.34 -21.46
CA SER A 35 -10.13 -18.87 -22.28
C SER A 35 -9.99 -17.36 -22.07
N ALA A 36 -8.81 -16.90 -21.68
CA ALA A 36 -8.55 -15.50 -21.40
C ALA A 36 -8.89 -14.69 -22.66
N THR A 37 -9.89 -13.81 -22.55
CA THR A 37 -10.25 -12.94 -23.67
C THR A 37 -9.11 -11.96 -23.88
N LYS A 38 -8.53 -11.96 -25.08
CA LYS A 38 -7.43 -11.07 -25.44
C LYS A 38 -7.88 -9.62 -25.27
N VAL A 39 -7.18 -8.88 -24.42
CA VAL A 39 -7.46 -7.45 -24.18
C VAL A 39 -7.23 -6.66 -25.47
N GLY A 40 -8.23 -5.85 -25.84
CA GLY A 40 -8.16 -5.02 -27.05
C GLY A 40 -7.14 -3.86 -26.92
N PRO A 41 -6.57 -3.35 -28.02
CA PRO A 41 -5.56 -2.29 -27.99
C PRO A 41 -6.09 -0.98 -27.38
N ALA A 42 -7.38 -0.67 -27.55
CA ALA A 42 -7.99 0.51 -26.93
C ALA A 42 -7.95 0.43 -25.40
N VAL A 43 -8.18 -0.75 -24.83
CA VAL A 43 -8.14 -0.99 -23.38
C VAL A 43 -6.71 -0.91 -22.87
N LEU A 44 -5.76 -1.51 -23.61
CA LEU A 44 -4.33 -1.40 -23.28
C LEU A 44 -3.86 0.06 -23.26
N ASN A 45 -4.32 0.89 -24.19
CA ASN A 45 -3.99 2.32 -24.22
C ASN A 45 -4.57 3.11 -23.02
N VAL A 46 -5.67 2.64 -22.39
CA VAL A 46 -6.22 3.29 -21.20
C VAL A 46 -5.32 3.03 -19.99
N ILE A 47 -4.92 1.77 -19.79
CA ILE A 47 -4.13 1.33 -18.62
C ILE A 47 -2.62 1.56 -18.79
N ASN A 48 -2.15 1.69 -20.03
CA ASN A 48 -0.76 1.95 -20.39
C ASN A 48 -0.74 3.11 -21.41
N ASN A 49 -0.80 4.33 -20.87
CA ASN A 49 -0.82 5.55 -21.66
C ASN A 49 0.52 6.28 -21.53
N ASP A 50 0.60 7.52 -22.01
CA ASP A 50 1.82 8.29 -21.92
C ASP A 50 2.11 8.77 -20.49
N MET A 51 1.12 8.92 -19.61
CA MET A 51 1.24 9.41 -18.22
C MET A 51 1.63 8.31 -17.22
N PHE A 52 1.00 7.14 -17.31
CA PHE A 52 1.26 6.01 -16.42
C PHE A 52 1.12 4.66 -17.13
N GLU A 53 1.64 3.63 -16.47
CA GLU A 53 1.48 2.22 -16.82
C GLU A 53 0.97 1.49 -15.58
N LEU A 54 -0.17 0.82 -15.67
CA LEU A 54 -0.78 0.12 -14.54
C LEU A 54 -0.38 -1.37 -14.48
N HIS A 55 -0.02 -1.95 -15.61
CA HIS A 55 0.27 -3.39 -15.75
C HIS A 55 1.58 -3.59 -16.53
N PRO A 56 2.50 -4.48 -16.10
CA PRO A 56 2.37 -5.43 -14.98
C PRO A 56 2.55 -4.83 -13.59
N GLU A 57 3.06 -3.61 -13.49
CA GLU A 57 3.32 -2.92 -12.23
C GLU A 57 3.02 -1.45 -12.42
N PHE A 58 2.38 -0.83 -11.43
CA PHE A 58 2.05 0.59 -11.48
C PHE A 58 3.31 1.47 -11.54
N LYS A 59 3.39 2.31 -12.56
CA LYS A 59 4.51 3.20 -12.87
C LYS A 59 4.02 4.54 -13.37
N ILE A 60 4.60 5.61 -12.83
CA ILE A 60 4.46 6.97 -13.36
C ILE A 60 5.57 7.18 -14.39
N LYS A 61 5.18 7.54 -15.62
CA LYS A 61 6.14 7.80 -16.69
C LYS A 61 6.67 9.22 -16.55
N VAL A 62 7.99 9.35 -16.50
CA VAL A 62 8.67 10.65 -16.48
C VAL A 62 9.25 10.92 -17.88
N PRO A 63 8.83 11.98 -18.60
CA PRO A 63 9.37 12.28 -19.92
C PRO A 63 10.89 12.49 -19.89
N TYR A 64 11.56 12.17 -20.99
CA TYR A 64 13.00 12.37 -21.11
C TYR A 64 13.39 13.85 -20.97
N GLY A 65 14.53 14.11 -20.34
CA GLY A 65 15.04 15.47 -20.15
C GLY A 65 14.27 16.32 -19.14
N THR A 66 13.45 15.70 -18.29
CA THR A 66 12.67 16.39 -17.26
C THR A 66 13.14 16.02 -15.86
N GLN A 67 12.75 16.84 -14.88
CA GLN A 67 13.08 16.65 -13.48
C GLN A 67 11.81 16.70 -12.62
N PRO A 68 11.53 15.67 -11.80
CA PRO A 68 10.44 15.70 -10.84
C PRO A 68 10.84 16.48 -9.57
N SER A 69 9.92 17.28 -9.05
CA SER A 69 9.91 17.81 -7.69
C SER A 69 8.68 17.29 -6.95
N ILE A 70 8.84 16.94 -5.67
CA ILE A 70 7.79 16.30 -4.87
C ILE A 70 7.50 17.16 -3.64
N SER A 71 6.24 17.55 -3.45
CA SER A 71 5.70 18.04 -2.19
C SER A 71 5.16 16.89 -1.35
N ARG A 72 5.22 17.04 -0.04
CA ARG A 72 4.71 16.06 0.92
C ARG A 72 3.77 16.71 1.89
N ASN A 73 2.73 15.97 2.27
CA ASN A 73 1.84 16.35 3.34
C ASN A 73 2.50 16.21 4.72
N ALA A 74 1.76 16.56 5.78
CA ALA A 74 2.23 16.50 7.17
C ALA A 74 2.63 15.08 7.62
N GLN A 75 2.14 14.04 6.95
CA GLN A 75 2.43 12.63 7.19
C GLN A 75 3.66 12.13 6.41
N GLY A 76 4.26 12.98 5.57
CA GLY A 76 5.40 12.62 4.73
C GLY A 76 5.02 11.86 3.45
N LEU A 77 3.72 11.69 3.17
CA LEU A 77 3.24 11.09 1.93
C LEU A 77 3.34 12.11 0.79
N ALA A 78 3.65 11.65 -0.42
CA ALA A 78 3.74 12.54 -1.58
C ALA A 78 2.33 12.98 -1.99
N GLU A 79 2.05 14.28 -1.87
CA GLU A 79 0.74 14.86 -2.20
C GLU A 79 0.74 15.48 -3.60
N HIS A 80 1.91 15.89 -4.09
CA HIS A 80 2.04 16.65 -5.31
C HIS A 80 3.39 16.42 -5.97
N ILE A 81 3.41 16.03 -7.24
CA ILE A 81 4.62 15.79 -8.02
C ILE A 81 4.53 16.66 -9.26
N VAL A 82 5.46 17.60 -9.41
CA VAL A 82 5.57 18.44 -10.61
C VAL A 82 6.79 17.98 -11.40
N ILE A 83 6.57 17.62 -12.67
CA ILE A 83 7.63 17.22 -13.58
C ILE A 83 7.90 18.39 -14.51
N THR A 84 9.10 18.98 -14.40
CA THR A 84 9.47 20.19 -15.17
C THR A 84 10.52 19.91 -16.24
N ASN A 85 10.47 20.67 -17.34
CA ASN A 85 11.54 20.69 -18.34
C ASN A 85 12.77 21.52 -17.89
N ASP A 86 13.76 21.63 -18.76
CA ASP A 86 14.98 22.43 -18.58
C ASP A 86 14.71 23.92 -18.28
N LYS A 87 13.59 24.45 -18.76
CA LYS A 87 13.11 25.81 -18.51
C LYS A 87 12.28 25.95 -17.22
N LYS A 88 12.26 24.92 -16.36
CA LYS A 88 11.47 24.84 -15.13
C LYS A 88 9.96 25.01 -15.33
N ARG A 89 9.45 24.66 -16.51
CA ARG A 89 8.02 24.69 -16.79
C ARG A 89 7.44 23.30 -16.63
N ALA A 90 6.26 23.21 -16.01
CA ALA A 90 5.57 21.94 -15.80
C ALA A 90 5.22 21.33 -17.16
N VAL A 91 5.60 20.07 -17.35
CA VAL A 91 5.15 19.24 -18.48
C VAL A 91 4.17 18.18 -18.01
N ARG A 92 4.24 17.81 -16.72
CA ARG A 92 3.26 16.96 -16.04
C ARG A 92 3.13 17.37 -14.59
N GLU A 93 1.97 17.07 -14.05
CA GLU A 93 1.65 17.24 -12.65
C GLU A 93 0.87 16.01 -12.18
N VAL A 94 1.17 15.55 -10.98
CA VAL A 94 0.49 14.43 -10.33
C VAL A 94 0.07 14.90 -8.96
N GLU A 95 -1.23 15.02 -8.73
CA GLU A 95 -1.82 15.30 -7.43
C GLU A 95 -2.33 13.99 -6.82
N VAL A 96 -2.13 13.83 -5.52
CA VAL A 96 -2.45 12.60 -4.80
C VAL A 96 -3.25 12.94 -3.56
N ASP A 97 -4.51 12.52 -3.54
CA ASP A 97 -5.38 12.65 -2.37
C ASP A 97 -5.50 11.29 -1.67
N TYR A 98 -5.27 11.30 -0.36
CA TYR A 98 -5.32 10.10 0.48
C TYR A 98 -6.55 10.16 1.41
N TRP A 99 -7.47 9.24 1.23
CA TRP A 99 -8.71 9.10 2.00
C TRP A 99 -8.57 7.85 2.88
N ALA A 100 -7.83 8.01 3.98
CA ALA A 100 -7.35 6.90 4.81
C ALA A 100 -8.48 6.09 5.48
N ASP A 101 -9.60 6.74 5.80
CA ASP A 101 -10.81 6.14 6.35
C ASP A 101 -11.53 5.23 5.35
N GLU A 102 -11.43 5.53 4.07
CA GLU A 102 -12.05 4.76 2.99
C GLU A 102 -11.09 3.77 2.31
N GLY A 103 -9.80 3.81 2.67
CA GLY A 103 -8.76 3.05 1.97
C GLY A 103 -8.64 3.46 0.49
N LEU A 104 -8.97 4.71 0.18
CA LEU A 104 -9.02 5.23 -1.19
C LEU A 104 -7.86 6.20 -1.44
N VAL A 105 -7.22 6.05 -2.59
CA VAL A 105 -6.21 6.99 -3.11
C VAL A 105 -6.68 7.49 -4.46
N LEU A 106 -6.74 8.81 -4.61
CA LEU A 106 -7.06 9.45 -5.88
C LEU A 106 -5.79 10.07 -6.45
N VAL A 107 -5.47 9.74 -7.70
CA VAL A 107 -4.30 10.26 -8.41
C VAL A 107 -4.76 11.02 -9.64
N ASN A 108 -4.61 12.34 -9.63
CA ASN A 108 -4.91 13.19 -10.78
C ASN A 108 -3.62 13.45 -11.56
N PHE A 109 -3.59 13.01 -12.82
CA PHE A 109 -2.52 13.29 -13.75
C PHE A 109 -2.93 14.43 -14.66
N SER A 110 -2.11 15.47 -14.74
CA SER A 110 -2.26 16.57 -15.70
C SER A 110 -1.07 16.60 -16.64
N LYS A 111 -1.34 16.86 -17.92
CA LYS A 111 -0.35 16.94 -18.98
C LYS A 111 -0.37 18.33 -19.60
N TYR A 112 0.81 18.88 -19.81
CA TYR A 112 1.02 20.17 -20.47
C TYR A 112 1.78 19.98 -21.77
N SER A 113 1.72 20.99 -22.63
CA SER A 113 2.53 21.07 -23.84
C SER A 113 4.03 21.03 -23.51
N PRO A 114 4.91 20.67 -24.47
CA PRO A 114 6.36 20.59 -24.22
C PRO A 114 6.98 21.90 -23.71
N ASP A 115 6.39 23.04 -24.07
CA ASP A 115 6.78 24.36 -23.59
C ASP A 115 6.13 24.74 -22.25
N GLY A 116 5.29 23.87 -21.67
CA GLY A 116 4.59 24.03 -20.40
C GLY A 116 3.58 25.17 -20.34
N LEU A 117 3.11 25.67 -21.49
CA LEU A 117 2.19 26.83 -21.55
C LEU A 117 0.73 26.45 -21.73
N ALA A 118 0.44 25.29 -22.34
CA ALA A 118 -0.91 24.86 -22.63
C ALA A 118 -1.22 23.53 -21.94
N PHE A 119 -2.38 23.46 -21.29
CA PHE A 119 -2.93 22.20 -20.83
C PHE A 119 -3.31 21.33 -22.03
N GLN A 120 -2.94 20.05 -22.01
CA GLN A 120 -3.20 19.09 -23.09
C GLN A 120 -4.18 18.00 -22.71
N GLY A 121 -4.36 17.74 -21.41
CA GLY A 121 -5.22 16.65 -20.96
C GLY A 121 -4.97 16.24 -19.52
N SER A 122 -5.87 15.42 -19.00
CA SER A 122 -5.81 14.85 -17.67
C SER A 122 -6.38 13.44 -17.61
N LYS A 123 -5.90 12.64 -16.67
CA LYS A 123 -6.53 11.38 -16.29
C LYS A 123 -6.62 11.30 -14.78
N GLN A 124 -7.68 10.69 -14.28
CA GLN A 124 -7.80 10.40 -12.86
C GLN A 124 -7.80 8.89 -12.65
N LEU A 125 -7.01 8.45 -11.68
CA LEU A 125 -6.91 7.06 -11.24
C LEU A 125 -7.34 7.00 -9.77
N ALA A 126 -8.47 6.37 -9.49
CA ALA A 126 -8.86 6.04 -8.12
C ALA A 126 -8.43 4.60 -7.82
N VAL A 127 -7.83 4.38 -6.65
CA VAL A 127 -7.38 3.06 -6.20
C VAL A 127 -7.91 2.81 -4.82
N ARG A 128 -8.63 1.71 -4.68
CA ARG A 128 -9.16 1.25 -3.41
C ARG A 128 -8.32 0.08 -2.91
N PHE A 129 -7.80 0.24 -1.71
CA PHE A 129 -7.01 -0.75 -1.01
C PHE A 129 -7.89 -1.53 -0.05
N SER A 130 -7.61 -2.83 0.09
CA SER A 130 -8.24 -3.64 1.12
C SER A 130 -7.84 -3.14 2.49
N SER A 131 -8.81 -3.08 3.40
CA SER A 131 -8.52 -2.85 4.81
C SER A 131 -7.83 -4.04 5.50
N LEU A 132 -7.89 -5.24 4.90
CA LEU A 132 -7.40 -6.47 5.51
C LEU A 132 -5.91 -6.71 5.24
N ASP A 133 -5.49 -6.60 3.97
CA ASP A 133 -4.13 -6.92 3.52
C ASP A 133 -3.36 -5.69 3.00
N GLY A 134 -4.03 -4.54 2.83
CA GLY A 134 -3.42 -3.33 2.28
C GLY A 134 -3.08 -3.43 0.80
N LEU A 135 -3.64 -4.40 0.06
CA LEU A 135 -3.45 -4.57 -1.37
C LEU A 135 -4.55 -3.85 -2.18
N PRO A 136 -4.27 -3.40 -3.41
CA PRO A 136 -5.28 -2.80 -4.27
C PRO A 136 -6.35 -3.80 -4.72
N GLU A 137 -7.56 -3.72 -4.19
CA GLU A 137 -8.67 -4.56 -4.64
C GLU A 137 -9.21 -4.08 -6.01
N TYR A 138 -9.10 -2.79 -6.24
CA TYR A 138 -9.85 -2.12 -7.29
C TYR A 138 -9.21 -0.83 -7.79
N TYR A 139 -9.33 -0.60 -9.09
CA TYR A 139 -8.91 0.63 -9.77
C TYR A 139 -10.06 1.18 -10.63
N GLU A 140 -10.23 2.50 -10.63
CA GLU A 140 -11.03 3.24 -11.61
C GLU A 140 -10.17 4.22 -12.37
N ILE A 141 -10.23 4.15 -13.69
CA ILE A 141 -9.62 5.15 -14.57
C ILE A 141 -10.75 5.99 -15.16
N PHE A 142 -10.74 7.28 -14.88
CA PHE A 142 -11.63 8.27 -15.47
C PHE A 142 -10.91 8.97 -16.63
N ASN A 143 -11.53 8.93 -17.80
CA ASN A 143 -11.07 9.61 -19.00
C ASN A 143 -11.69 11.00 -19.13
N GLU A 144 -11.07 11.86 -19.94
CA GLU A 144 -11.54 13.23 -20.20
C GLU A 144 -12.91 13.29 -20.87
N ASP A 145 -13.27 12.26 -21.63
CA ASP A 145 -14.58 12.13 -22.28
C ASP A 145 -15.69 11.71 -21.31
N GLY A 146 -15.38 11.59 -20.02
CA GLY A 146 -16.30 11.18 -18.97
C GLY A 146 -16.49 9.66 -18.88
N THR A 147 -15.87 8.87 -19.77
CA THR A 147 -15.93 7.42 -19.68
C THR A 147 -15.07 6.92 -18.52
N LYS A 148 -15.49 5.80 -17.93
CA LYS A 148 -14.69 5.12 -16.89
C LYS A 148 -14.39 3.67 -17.24
N MET A 149 -13.24 3.21 -16.75
CA MET A 149 -12.82 1.81 -16.81
C MET A 149 -12.59 1.29 -15.39
N GLN A 150 -13.14 0.12 -15.11
CA GLN A 150 -13.08 -0.54 -13.82
C GLN A 150 -12.16 -1.74 -13.89
N LEU A 151 -11.24 -1.88 -12.95
CA LEU A 151 -10.30 -3.00 -12.89
C LEU A 151 -10.31 -3.59 -11.49
N THR A 152 -10.51 -4.90 -11.38
CA THR A 152 -10.41 -5.64 -10.11
C THR A 152 -9.23 -6.59 -10.20
N VAL A 153 -8.49 -6.76 -9.11
CA VAL A 153 -7.35 -7.69 -9.07
C VAL A 153 -7.62 -8.80 -8.08
N ASP A 154 -7.41 -10.04 -8.52
CA ASP A 154 -7.42 -11.23 -7.67
C ASP A 154 -5.97 -11.69 -7.50
N TYR A 155 -5.42 -11.48 -6.31
CA TYR A 155 -4.04 -11.81 -6.00
C TYR A 155 -3.89 -13.27 -5.58
N ASP A 156 -2.70 -13.83 -5.84
CA ASP A 156 -2.31 -15.12 -5.30
C ASP A 156 -2.22 -15.11 -3.77
N GLU A 157 -2.08 -16.30 -3.16
CA GLU A 157 -2.04 -16.46 -1.69
C GLU A 157 -0.92 -15.64 -1.01
N HIS A 158 0.10 -15.22 -1.76
CA HIS A 158 1.23 -14.44 -1.25
C HIS A 158 1.08 -12.94 -1.49
N GLY A 159 0.06 -12.52 -2.26
CA GLY A 159 -0.13 -11.13 -2.65
C GLY A 159 0.94 -10.61 -3.62
N GLU A 160 1.75 -11.47 -4.23
CA GLU A 160 2.90 -11.04 -5.04
C GLU A 160 2.50 -10.78 -6.50
N ASN A 161 1.59 -11.59 -7.02
CA ASN A 161 1.06 -11.49 -8.37
C ASN A 161 -0.45 -11.70 -8.35
N GLY A 162 -1.14 -11.25 -9.39
CA GLY A 162 -2.57 -11.40 -9.52
C GLY A 162 -3.08 -11.39 -10.95
N GLU A 163 -4.33 -11.80 -11.10
CA GLU A 163 -5.10 -11.64 -12.33
C GLU A 163 -5.95 -10.37 -12.25
N MET A 164 -5.70 -9.44 -13.17
CA MET A 164 -6.47 -8.21 -13.30
C MET A 164 -7.60 -8.40 -14.30
N TYR A 165 -8.84 -8.29 -13.81
CA TYR A 165 -10.05 -8.33 -14.62
C TYR A 165 -10.48 -6.92 -15.00
N ILE A 166 -10.67 -6.68 -16.29
CA ILE A 166 -11.00 -5.36 -16.82
C ILE A 166 -12.47 -5.34 -17.24
N LYS A 167 -13.21 -4.32 -16.81
CA LYS A 167 -14.61 -4.10 -17.16
C LYS A 167 -14.80 -2.67 -17.69
N HIS A 168 -15.61 -2.54 -18.73
CA HIS A 168 -16.15 -1.24 -19.13
C HIS A 168 -17.24 -0.80 -18.15
N GLU A 169 -17.58 0.49 -18.18
CA GLU A 169 -18.62 1.11 -17.33
C GLU A 169 -19.94 0.33 -17.25
N PHE A 170 -20.34 -0.34 -18.32
CA PHE A 170 -21.58 -1.13 -18.38
C PHE A 170 -21.40 -2.60 -17.92
N GLY A 171 -20.32 -2.92 -17.22
CA GLY A 171 -20.05 -4.25 -16.65
C GLY A 171 -19.59 -5.31 -17.67
N HIS A 172 -19.48 -4.96 -18.96
CA HIS A 172 -18.95 -5.87 -19.97
C HIS A 172 -17.45 -6.10 -19.74
N SER A 173 -17.06 -7.38 -19.71
CA SER A 173 -15.66 -7.77 -19.61
C SER A 173 -14.89 -7.30 -20.85
N ALA A 174 -13.81 -6.57 -20.62
CA ALA A 174 -12.88 -6.07 -21.63
C ALA A 174 -11.66 -7.00 -21.80
N GLY A 175 -11.48 -7.94 -20.88
CA GLY A 175 -10.45 -8.97 -20.89
C GLY A 175 -9.78 -9.15 -19.53
N THR A 176 -8.73 -9.97 -19.50
CA THR A 176 -7.96 -10.30 -18.29
C THR A 176 -6.47 -10.18 -18.57
N LEU A 177 -5.72 -9.63 -17.61
CA LEU A 177 -4.26 -9.56 -17.64
C LEU A 177 -3.69 -10.38 -16.49
N LYS A 178 -2.70 -11.23 -16.78
CA LYS A 178 -2.00 -12.06 -15.79
C LYS A 178 -0.72 -11.38 -15.31
N ASP A 179 -0.18 -11.82 -14.18
CA ASP A 179 1.08 -11.32 -13.63
C ASP A 179 1.04 -9.84 -13.21
N THR A 180 -0.13 -9.39 -12.73
CA THR A 180 -0.29 -8.05 -12.16
C THR A 180 0.32 -7.99 -10.77
N LYS A 181 1.23 -7.05 -10.54
CA LYS A 181 1.82 -6.80 -9.22
C LYS A 181 1.00 -5.80 -8.42
N PRO A 182 0.92 -5.92 -7.09
CA PRO A 182 0.25 -4.93 -6.27
C PRO A 182 1.00 -3.60 -6.30
N TRP A 183 0.24 -2.50 -6.38
CA TRP A 183 0.77 -1.20 -6.01
C TRP A 183 0.81 -1.09 -4.48
N ASN A 184 1.95 -0.68 -3.94
CA ASN A 184 2.07 -0.34 -2.52
C ASN A 184 1.72 1.15 -2.31
N MET A 185 0.75 1.44 -1.45
CA MET A 185 0.25 2.80 -1.16
C MET A 185 1.37 3.78 -0.79
N ASP A 186 2.39 3.32 -0.05
CA ASP A 186 3.54 4.12 0.39
C ASP A 186 4.60 4.33 -0.71
N SER A 187 4.35 3.85 -1.93
CA SER A 187 5.35 3.72 -2.97
C SER A 187 5.11 4.57 -4.21
N ILE A 188 4.23 5.57 -4.19
CA ILE A 188 3.98 6.40 -5.38
C ILE A 188 5.27 7.03 -5.95
N GLU A 189 6.24 7.33 -5.09
CA GLU A 189 7.55 7.83 -5.52
C GLU A 189 8.43 6.75 -6.13
N ARG A 190 8.34 5.53 -5.59
CA ARG A 190 9.04 4.36 -6.15
C ARG A 190 8.45 3.96 -7.50
N ALA A 191 7.19 4.31 -7.75
CA ALA A 191 6.53 4.12 -9.04
C ALA A 191 7.05 5.08 -10.12
N MET A 192 7.78 6.15 -9.78
CA MET A 192 8.38 7.01 -10.79
C MET A 192 9.53 6.31 -11.51
N VAL A 193 9.32 5.97 -12.77
CA VAL A 193 10.37 5.43 -13.62
C VAL A 193 11.14 6.58 -14.23
N LEU A 194 12.26 6.92 -13.60
CA LEU A 194 13.22 7.85 -14.19
C LEU A 194 13.81 7.22 -15.45
N PRO A 195 13.92 7.98 -16.56
CA PRO A 195 14.69 7.52 -17.71
C PRO A 195 16.07 7.10 -17.24
N LYS A 196 16.54 5.92 -17.66
CA LYS A 196 17.89 5.42 -17.36
C LYS A 196 18.93 6.33 -18.02
N ASN A 197 19.21 7.48 -17.41
CA ASN A 197 20.34 8.31 -17.76
C ASN A 197 21.57 7.68 -17.11
N HIS A 198 22.44 7.09 -17.94
CA HIS A 198 23.70 6.44 -17.56
C HIS A 198 24.77 7.37 -16.94
N HIS A 199 24.37 8.54 -16.44
CA HIS A 199 25.23 9.49 -15.75
C HIS A 199 24.56 9.93 -14.44
N LEU A 200 24.40 9.01 -13.49
CA LEU A 200 24.12 9.40 -12.11
C LEU A 200 25.39 10.06 -11.55
N CYS A 201 25.39 11.39 -11.53
CA CYS A 201 26.38 12.16 -10.80
C CYS A 201 26.38 11.73 -9.32
N HIS A 202 27.56 11.45 -8.79
CA HIS A 202 27.81 10.92 -7.44
C HIS A 202 27.11 11.70 -6.30
N GLY A 203 26.73 12.96 -6.53
CA GLY A 203 25.98 13.78 -5.57
C GLY A 203 24.53 13.35 -5.33
N SER A 204 23.87 12.70 -6.31
CA SER A 204 22.47 12.26 -6.15
C SER A 204 22.32 11.08 -5.19
N LEU A 205 23.30 10.17 -5.18
CA LEU A 205 23.32 9.01 -4.29
C LEU A 205 23.46 9.43 -2.82
N LEU A 206 24.33 10.39 -2.52
CA LEU A 206 24.53 10.90 -1.16
C LEU A 206 23.25 11.53 -0.61
N ALA A 207 22.59 12.39 -1.41
CA ALA A 207 21.32 13.00 -1.02
C ALA A 207 20.22 11.95 -0.78
N TYR A 208 20.18 10.87 -1.56
CA TYR A 208 19.25 9.77 -1.36
C TYR A 208 19.52 8.98 -0.06
N VAL A 209 20.79 8.67 0.23
CA VAL A 209 21.17 7.94 1.47
C VAL A 209 20.89 8.79 2.72
N GLU A 210 21.17 10.08 2.69
CA GLU A 210 20.85 10.99 3.80
C GLU A 210 19.34 11.09 4.07
N ARG A 211 18.53 11.11 3.01
CA ARG A 211 17.06 11.09 3.11
C ARG A 211 16.57 9.79 3.75
N LEU A 212 17.06 8.63 3.30
CA LEU A 212 16.70 7.35 3.90
C LEU A 212 17.05 7.30 5.39
N ARG A 213 18.24 7.79 5.77
CA ARG A 213 18.65 7.86 7.18
C ARG A 213 17.69 8.73 8.01
N THR A 214 17.27 9.86 7.46
CA THR A 214 16.33 10.77 8.13
C THR A 214 14.96 10.11 8.32
N CYS A 215 14.40 9.48 7.29
CA CYS A 215 13.13 8.76 7.38
C CYS A 215 13.18 7.63 8.41
N MET A 216 14.26 6.84 8.40
CA MET A 216 14.44 5.75 9.37
C MET A 216 14.50 6.27 10.81
N SER A 217 15.17 7.39 11.05
CA SER A 217 15.23 8.03 12.37
C SER A 217 13.85 8.50 12.86
N CYS A 218 13.06 9.15 11.98
CA CYS A 218 11.70 9.57 12.31
C CYS A 218 10.79 8.37 12.63
N LEU A 219 10.89 7.29 11.84
CA LEU A 219 10.10 6.07 12.05
C LEU A 219 10.48 5.40 13.38
N GLN A 220 11.78 5.30 13.68
CA GLN A 220 12.26 4.78 14.96
C GLN A 220 11.71 5.58 16.15
N LYS A 221 11.72 6.92 16.05
CA LYS A 221 11.17 7.79 17.09
C LYS A 221 9.68 7.57 17.30
N LEU A 222 8.88 7.54 16.22
CA LEU A 222 7.45 7.29 16.29
C LEU A 222 7.13 5.93 16.92
N TRP A 223 7.86 4.89 16.52
CA TRP A 223 7.73 3.56 17.11
C TRP A 223 8.08 3.56 18.59
N HIS A 224 9.13 4.26 18.99
CA HIS A 224 9.53 4.38 20.40
C HIS A 224 8.45 5.09 21.24
N GLU A 225 7.86 6.17 20.73
CA GLU A 225 6.77 6.88 21.40
C GLU A 225 5.53 5.99 21.58
N ARG A 226 5.12 5.29 20.51
CA ARG A 226 4.00 4.34 20.56
C ARG A 226 4.27 3.19 21.53
N PHE A 227 5.47 2.64 21.49
CA PHE A 227 5.89 1.57 22.40
C PHE A 227 5.80 2.03 23.85
N THR A 228 6.33 3.22 24.16
CA THR A 228 6.30 3.78 25.53
C THR A 228 4.87 4.02 26.03
N LEU A 229 3.96 4.43 25.15
CA LEU A 229 2.54 4.64 25.49
C LEU A 229 1.78 3.33 25.72
N GLN A 230 2.00 2.33 24.87
CA GLN A 230 1.27 1.05 24.92
C GLN A 230 1.83 0.07 25.95
N PHE A 231 3.12 0.21 26.28
CA PHE A 231 3.86 -0.66 27.18
C PHE A 231 4.51 0.17 28.29
N PRO A 232 3.71 0.69 29.25
CA PRO A 232 4.26 1.40 30.38
C PRO A 232 5.13 0.43 31.17
N GLN A 233 6.42 0.75 31.34
CA GLN A 233 7.40 -0.10 32.05
C GLN A 233 7.04 -0.42 33.52
N SER A 234 5.93 0.11 34.02
CA SER A 234 5.35 -0.19 35.32
C SER A 234 4.55 -1.50 35.37
N ASP A 235 4.15 -2.12 34.25
CA ASP A 235 3.41 -3.40 34.28
C ASP A 235 4.32 -4.55 34.75
N ASP A 236 3.94 -5.19 35.86
CA ASP A 236 4.67 -6.32 36.44
C ASP A 236 4.70 -7.54 35.51
N LYS A 237 3.63 -7.76 34.72
CA LYS A 237 3.55 -8.86 33.75
C LYS A 237 4.50 -8.63 32.58
N GLU A 238 4.62 -7.39 32.14
CA GLU A 238 5.57 -7.02 31.10
C GLU A 238 7.00 -7.12 31.62
N ARG A 239 7.28 -6.66 32.84
CA ARG A 239 8.59 -6.86 33.49
C ARG A 239 8.96 -8.34 33.59
N GLU A 240 8.00 -9.22 33.83
CA GLU A 240 8.22 -10.66 33.85
C GLU A 240 8.49 -11.26 32.46
N TRP A 241 7.71 -10.86 31.45
CA TRP A 241 7.96 -11.22 30.05
C TRP A 241 9.34 -10.75 29.57
N LEU A 242 9.72 -9.51 29.90
CA LEU A 242 11.03 -8.94 29.57
C LEU A 242 12.18 -9.67 30.29
N ARG A 243 12.01 -10.07 31.57
CA ARG A 243 12.96 -10.93 32.27
C ARG A 243 13.12 -12.29 31.58
N HIS A 244 12.04 -12.84 31.03
CA HIS A 244 12.09 -14.07 30.26
C HIS A 244 12.88 -13.89 28.96
N CYS A 245 12.56 -12.87 28.16
CA CYS A 245 13.30 -12.54 26.93
C CYS A 245 14.79 -12.28 27.19
N ARG A 246 15.13 -11.55 28.26
CA ARG A 246 16.53 -11.31 28.67
C ARG A 246 17.26 -12.61 28.96
N ARG A 247 16.64 -13.53 29.72
CA ARG A 247 17.24 -14.84 30.03
C ARG A 247 17.50 -15.66 28.77
N VAL A 248 16.56 -15.67 27.82
CA VAL A 248 16.73 -16.34 26.52
C VAL A 248 17.88 -15.72 25.71
N TYR A 249 18.01 -14.39 25.70
CA TYR A 249 19.06 -13.71 24.96
C TYR A 249 20.45 -13.91 25.58
N GLN A 250 20.59 -13.74 26.90
CA GLN A 250 21.86 -14.00 27.61
C GLN A 250 22.30 -15.45 27.42
N GLY A 251 21.35 -16.41 27.46
CA GLY A 251 21.65 -17.81 27.13
C GLY A 251 22.17 -18.01 25.71
N ARG A 252 21.68 -17.24 24.72
CA ARG A 252 22.18 -17.28 23.33
C ARG A 252 23.52 -16.58 23.15
N ALA A 253 23.75 -15.45 23.82
CA ALA A 253 25.02 -14.71 23.76
C ALA A 253 26.17 -15.53 24.36
N HIS A 254 25.96 -16.14 25.53
CA HIS A 254 26.94 -17.05 26.13
C HIS A 254 27.22 -18.29 25.27
N ARG A 255 26.23 -18.76 24.48
CA ARG A 255 26.43 -19.86 23.52
C ARG A 255 27.32 -19.45 22.33
N LYS A 256 27.33 -18.17 21.94
CA LYS A 256 28.21 -17.65 20.90
C LYS A 256 29.61 -17.30 21.44
N GLU A 257 29.71 -16.75 22.66
CA GLU A 257 30.99 -16.46 23.31
C GLU A 257 31.78 -17.70 23.72
N ALA A 258 31.11 -18.83 24.01
CA ALA A 258 31.82 -20.10 24.24
C ALA A 258 32.64 -20.59 23.02
N ALA A 259 32.43 -20.01 21.83
CA ALA A 259 33.23 -20.27 20.63
C ALA A 259 34.38 -19.26 20.40
N SER A 260 34.48 -18.18 21.19
CA SER A 260 35.50 -17.15 21.04
C SER A 260 35.97 -16.65 22.41
N GLY A 261 37.17 -17.06 22.82
CA GLY A 261 37.67 -16.98 24.20
C GLY A 261 37.62 -15.61 24.91
N THR A 262 37.44 -15.73 26.23
CA THR A 262 37.62 -14.79 27.36
C THR A 262 36.83 -13.46 27.36
N PRO A 263 35.84 -13.30 28.28
CA PRO A 263 35.08 -12.06 28.43
C PRO A 263 35.69 -11.12 29.50
N THR A 264 35.77 -9.83 29.17
CA THR A 264 36.20 -8.76 30.07
C THR A 264 35.01 -7.98 30.62
N LEU A 265 34.90 -7.97 31.95
CA LEU A 265 34.21 -7.08 32.88
C LEU A 265 32.83 -6.46 32.54
N HIS A 266 31.86 -6.83 33.38
CA HIS A 266 30.55 -6.20 33.58
C HIS A 266 30.62 -4.67 33.79
N SER A 267 30.20 -3.90 32.78
CA SER A 267 29.57 -2.61 33.01
C SER A 267 28.05 -2.79 33.04
N LYS A 268 27.36 -2.01 33.89
CA LYS A 268 25.90 -2.00 34.04
C LYS A 268 25.30 -1.33 32.80
N VAL A 269 25.27 -2.04 31.68
CA VAL A 269 24.68 -1.55 30.42
C VAL A 269 23.19 -1.32 30.67
N GLN A 270 22.78 -0.05 30.57
CA GLN A 270 21.38 0.32 30.51
C GLN A 270 20.86 -0.21 29.17
N LEU A 271 20.16 -1.34 29.23
CA LEU A 271 19.69 -2.04 28.05
C LEU A 271 18.56 -1.23 27.42
N ASP A 272 18.76 -0.70 26.21
CA ASP A 272 17.68 -0.11 25.43
C ASP A 272 16.77 -1.23 24.92
N TRP A 273 15.57 -1.30 25.48
CA TRP A 273 14.61 -2.36 25.16
C TRP A 273 14.07 -2.25 23.74
N PHE A 274 14.09 -1.05 23.14
CA PHE A 274 13.72 -0.86 21.75
C PHE A 274 14.71 -1.56 20.81
N ASP A 275 16.00 -1.50 21.12
CA ASP A 275 17.04 -2.22 20.36
C ASP A 275 16.88 -3.74 20.48
N VAL A 276 16.56 -4.23 21.68
CA VAL A 276 16.32 -5.67 21.90
C VAL A 276 15.12 -6.16 21.09
N TYR A 277 14.02 -5.39 21.08
CA TYR A 277 12.83 -5.72 20.30
C TYR A 277 13.12 -5.69 18.80
N SER A 278 13.79 -4.64 18.32
CA SER A 278 14.17 -4.48 16.91
C SER A 278 15.06 -5.62 16.43
N GLN A 279 16.03 -6.05 17.25
CA GLN A 279 16.87 -7.22 16.96
C GLN A 279 16.08 -8.54 16.98
N LEU A 280 15.06 -8.67 17.84
CA LEU A 280 14.20 -9.85 17.86
C LEU A 280 13.29 -9.91 16.62
N ALA A 281 12.78 -8.77 16.16
CA ALA A 281 11.99 -8.68 14.94
C ALA A 281 12.83 -8.98 13.70
N SER A 282 14.06 -8.45 13.62
CA SER A 282 14.96 -8.66 12.47
C SER A 282 15.50 -10.09 12.36
N ASN A 283 15.56 -10.84 13.47
CA ASN A 283 16.09 -12.20 13.53
C ASN A 283 15.01 -13.30 13.46
N ARG A 284 13.74 -12.96 13.19
CA ARG A 284 12.69 -13.97 13.02
C ARG A 284 12.73 -14.57 11.61
N THR A 285 13.00 -15.87 11.54
CA THR A 285 12.45 -16.78 10.52
C THR A 285 10.94 -16.94 10.75
N PRO A 286 10.11 -17.11 9.70
CA PRO A 286 8.66 -16.86 9.72
C PRO A 286 7.79 -17.86 10.50
N HIS A 287 8.35 -18.69 11.40
CA HIS A 287 7.61 -19.77 12.06
C HIS A 287 7.02 -19.44 13.44
N PHE A 288 7.01 -18.18 13.88
CA PHE A 288 6.35 -17.80 15.13
C PHE A 288 5.00 -17.14 14.84
N THR A 289 3.99 -17.96 14.54
CA THR A 289 2.61 -17.52 14.51
C THR A 289 2.18 -17.07 15.91
N SER A 290 1.59 -15.88 15.95
CA SER A 290 0.87 -15.33 17.09
C SER A 290 -0.19 -16.33 17.56
N ARG A 291 0.09 -17.09 18.63
CA ARG A 291 -0.90 -17.94 19.30
C ARG A 291 -1.07 -17.64 20.78
N HIS A 292 -0.52 -16.54 21.29
CA HIS A 292 -0.78 -16.09 22.66
C HIS A 292 -0.94 -14.57 22.74
N ALA A 293 -2.14 -14.10 22.40
CA ALA A 293 -2.72 -12.89 22.98
C ALA A 293 -4.23 -13.12 23.15
N PRO A 294 -4.73 -13.45 24.35
CA PRO A 294 -6.14 -13.39 24.65
C PRO A 294 -6.42 -12.04 25.31
N PHE A 295 -6.88 -11.06 24.52
CA PHE A 295 -7.61 -9.92 25.07
C PHE A 295 -8.82 -9.67 24.17
N ALA A 296 -9.94 -10.26 24.58
CA ALA A 296 -11.25 -9.87 24.11
C ALA A 296 -11.55 -8.46 24.65
N LEU A 297 -11.84 -7.53 23.75
CA LEU A 297 -12.52 -6.28 24.09
C LEU A 297 -13.95 -6.64 24.50
N VAL A 298 -14.24 -6.53 25.79
CA VAL A 298 -15.62 -6.44 26.28
C VAL A 298 -16.03 -4.98 26.14
N THR A 299 -17.00 -4.72 25.28
CA THR A 299 -17.85 -3.50 25.32
C THR A 299 -18.94 -3.69 26.36
#